data_AF-A0A3P8U038-F1
#
_entry.id   AF-A0A3P8U038-F1
#
_cell.length_a   1.000
_cell.length_b   1.000
_cell.length_c   1.000
_cell.angle_alpha   90.00
_cell.angle_beta   90.00
_cell.angle_gamma   90.00
#
_symmetry.space_group_name_H-M   'P 1'
#
loop_
_entity.id
_entity.type
_entity.pdbx_description
1 polymer ?
#
loop_
_entity_poly.entity_id
_entity_poly.type
_entity_poly.pdbx_seq_one_letter_code
_entity_poly.pdbx_strand_id
1 'polypeptide(L)'
;MLQSDNQYSKLRWSLTLAGLFFYVFDIWTDVGLALKFFQDRHYVWGGLTVMFVLTGLLVTQIFSFAWYWEDMSNVFINPQGKSSISGWSKCGLAALHVFGMGIFTRYYHLLKKGINVIWTSTDSYTEEEIRDEHKRLFGMATDLSMLKLFEAFLESVPQLLLQLYIILGHDEGSVMQYLSVAFSFFNAAWALVDYRRCLRRSLPHIREMPSGLPTAIYLLYKLCTITSHILSYSLLLMLSAYSTIALTVIWLLGTLWTHLLHTNFCESRSLEILYRAVVGVILMFTFFNVKGQNTKVPMIIYYFFYYVVNLAAPILLAFLKQDLQTNTFLLVSIGLIYGCSVLGMLCLLVYYLFLHPRGKQREADEVDGLGKETETTSRIRKFLQP
;
A
#
# COMPACT_ATOMS: atom_id res chain seq x y z
N MET A 1 0.85 3.40 34.24
CA MET A 1 -0.21 2.80 33.40
C MET A 1 0.07 3.11 31.94
N LEU A 2 0.74 2.18 31.26
CA LEU A 2 0.88 2.19 29.80
C LEU A 2 -0.51 2.12 29.17
N GLN A 3 -0.83 3.07 28.29
CA GLN A 3 -2.05 3.07 27.50
C GLN A 3 -2.22 1.72 26.78
N SER A 4 -3.37 1.07 26.96
CA SER A 4 -3.67 -0.28 26.45
C SER A 4 -3.59 -0.40 24.92
N ASP A 5 -3.53 0.71 24.18
CA ASP A 5 -3.53 0.71 22.72
C ASP A 5 -2.14 0.47 22.09
N ASN A 6 -1.05 0.49 22.88
CA ASN A 6 0.31 0.24 22.39
C ASN A 6 0.73 -1.25 22.34
N GLN A 7 -0.17 -2.17 22.69
CA GLN A 7 0.13 -3.60 22.70
C GLN A 7 -0.35 -4.30 21.43
N TYR A 8 0.47 -5.23 20.93
CA TYR A 8 0.12 -6.10 19.83
C TYR A 8 -1.00 -7.05 20.26
N SER A 9 -2.21 -6.84 19.74
CA SER A 9 -3.42 -7.48 20.24
C SER A 9 -3.77 -8.78 19.50
N LYS A 10 -4.59 -9.62 20.13
CA LYS A 10 -5.21 -10.81 19.50
C LYS A 10 -5.94 -10.48 18.19
N LEU A 11 -6.61 -9.33 18.15
CA LEU A 11 -7.27 -8.82 16.94
C LEU A 11 -6.27 -8.52 15.82
N ARG A 12 -5.11 -7.94 16.12
CA ARG A 12 -4.09 -7.68 15.10
C ARG A 12 -3.50 -8.97 14.54
N TRP A 13 -3.27 -9.94 15.43
CA TRP A 13 -2.82 -11.26 15.02
C TRP A 13 -3.83 -11.96 14.10
N SER A 14 -5.12 -11.95 14.44
CA SER A 14 -6.16 -12.55 13.59
C SER A 14 -6.31 -11.82 12.25
N LEU A 15 -6.19 -10.49 12.23
CA LEU A 15 -6.15 -9.71 10.98
C LEU A 15 -4.95 -10.06 10.09
N THR A 16 -3.80 -10.36 10.70
CA THR A 16 -2.61 -10.81 9.96
C THR A 16 -2.86 -12.18 9.32
N LEU A 17 -3.48 -13.09 10.07
CA LEU A 17 -3.85 -14.41 9.57
C LEU A 17 -4.88 -14.32 8.44
N ALA A 18 -5.95 -13.53 8.62
CA ALA A 18 -6.92 -13.26 7.56
C ALA A 18 -6.24 -12.67 6.31
N GLY A 19 -5.27 -11.76 6.51
CA GLY A 19 -4.46 -11.22 5.45
C GLY A 19 -3.68 -12.27 4.65
N LEU A 20 -3.18 -13.32 5.28
CA LEU A 20 -2.52 -14.45 4.60
C LEU A 20 -3.52 -15.24 3.74
N PHE A 21 -4.71 -15.50 4.26
CA PHE A 21 -5.77 -16.17 3.49
C PHE A 21 -6.16 -15.36 2.26
N PHE A 22 -6.34 -14.04 2.40
CA PHE A 22 -6.62 -13.16 1.26
C PHE A 22 -5.50 -13.16 0.23
N TYR A 23 -4.23 -13.14 0.66
CA TYR A 23 -3.09 -13.23 -0.26
C TYR A 23 -3.08 -14.53 -1.07
N VAL A 24 -3.36 -15.67 -0.43
CA VAL A 24 -3.47 -16.95 -1.15
C VAL A 24 -4.65 -16.93 -2.12
N PHE A 25 -5.79 -16.40 -1.68
CA PHE A 25 -6.99 -16.29 -2.52
C PHE A 25 -6.73 -15.40 -3.75
N ASP A 26 -6.02 -14.30 -3.60
CA ASP A 26 -5.64 -13.37 -4.69
C ASP A 26 -4.89 -14.12 -5.79
N ILE A 27 -3.83 -14.86 -5.43
CA ILE A 27 -3.05 -15.70 -6.34
C ILE A 27 -3.96 -16.68 -7.11
N TRP A 28 -4.90 -17.32 -6.43
CA TRP A 28 -5.84 -18.23 -7.10
C TRP A 28 -6.75 -17.50 -8.09
N THR A 29 -7.25 -16.32 -7.70
CA THR A 29 -8.11 -15.52 -8.57
C THR A 29 -7.36 -14.97 -9.79
N ASP A 30 -6.11 -14.56 -9.63
CA ASP A 30 -5.27 -14.04 -10.72
C ASP A 30 -4.93 -15.13 -11.74
N VAL A 31 -4.53 -16.31 -11.26
CA VAL A 31 -4.30 -17.48 -12.13
C VAL A 31 -5.58 -17.86 -12.86
N GLY A 32 -6.71 -17.92 -12.15
CA GLY A 32 -8.01 -18.22 -12.74
C GLY A 32 -8.42 -17.20 -13.82
N LEU A 33 -8.23 -15.90 -13.56
CA LEU A 33 -8.54 -14.82 -14.49
C LEU A 33 -7.65 -14.86 -15.73
N ALA A 34 -6.35 -15.08 -15.56
CA ALA A 34 -5.41 -15.22 -16.67
C ALA A 34 -5.79 -16.41 -17.56
N LEU A 35 -6.03 -17.59 -16.96
CA LEU A 35 -6.44 -18.79 -17.69
C LEU A 35 -7.74 -18.56 -18.47
N LYS A 36 -8.72 -17.89 -17.86
CA LYS A 36 -9.97 -17.53 -18.53
C LYS A 36 -9.72 -16.68 -19.78
N PHE A 37 -8.89 -15.63 -19.70
CA PHE A 37 -8.56 -14.82 -20.87
C PHE A 37 -7.84 -15.59 -21.97
N PHE A 38 -6.95 -16.53 -21.62
CA PHE A 38 -6.29 -17.39 -22.60
C PHE A 38 -7.25 -18.38 -23.26
N GLN A 39 -8.20 -18.94 -22.50
CA GLN A 39 -9.25 -19.83 -23.01
C GLN A 39 -10.21 -19.08 -23.96
N ASP A 40 -10.62 -17.87 -23.56
CA ASP A 40 -11.51 -17.00 -24.34
C ASP A 40 -10.79 -16.31 -25.53
N ARG A 41 -9.51 -16.65 -25.79
CA ARG A 41 -8.65 -16.10 -26.86
C ARG A 41 -8.38 -14.59 -26.78
N HIS A 42 -8.61 -13.98 -25.62
CA HIS A 42 -8.27 -12.60 -25.33
C HIS A 42 -6.80 -12.47 -24.88
N TYR A 43 -5.86 -12.79 -25.77
CA TYR A 43 -4.43 -12.89 -25.45
C TYR A 43 -3.81 -11.58 -24.93
N VAL A 44 -4.28 -10.42 -25.41
CA VAL A 44 -3.78 -9.12 -24.96
C VAL A 44 -4.16 -8.87 -23.49
N TRP A 45 -5.42 -9.13 -23.12
CA TRP A 45 -5.88 -8.96 -21.74
C TRP A 45 -5.22 -9.97 -20.81
N GLY A 46 -5.13 -11.25 -21.22
CA GLY A 46 -4.42 -12.28 -20.46
C GLY A 46 -2.93 -11.94 -20.27
N GLY A 47 -2.26 -11.45 -21.31
CA GLY A 47 -0.87 -11.03 -21.25
C GLY A 47 -0.65 -9.83 -20.31
N LEU A 48 -1.53 -8.83 -20.34
CA LEU A 48 -1.48 -7.69 -19.42
C LEU A 48 -1.71 -8.13 -17.97
N THR A 49 -2.69 -8.99 -17.71
CA THR A 49 -2.95 -9.54 -16.37
C THR A 49 -1.72 -10.26 -15.83
N VAL A 50 -1.10 -11.16 -16.62
CA VAL A 50 0.13 -11.86 -16.20
C VAL A 50 1.28 -10.88 -15.98
N MET A 51 1.41 -9.85 -16.80
CA MET A 51 2.45 -8.83 -16.63
C MET A 51 2.31 -8.08 -15.29
N PHE A 52 1.09 -7.70 -14.92
CA PHE A 52 0.83 -7.06 -13.63
C PHE A 52 1.15 -7.98 -12.45
N VAL A 53 0.73 -9.26 -12.51
CA VAL A 53 1.05 -10.28 -11.49
C VAL A 53 2.55 -10.45 -11.31
N LEU A 54 3.27 -10.64 -12.42
CA LEU A 54 4.72 -10.83 -12.38
C LEU A 54 5.44 -9.57 -11.87
N THR A 55 4.92 -8.38 -12.17
CA THR A 55 5.50 -7.11 -11.69
C THR A 55 5.31 -6.94 -10.19
N GLY A 56 4.10 -7.15 -9.68
CA GLY A 56 3.81 -7.12 -8.24
C GLY A 56 4.65 -8.14 -7.47
N LEU A 57 4.68 -9.39 -7.94
CA LEU A 57 5.48 -10.46 -7.36
C LEU A 57 6.98 -10.12 -7.39
N LEU A 58 7.54 -9.71 -8.52
CA LEU A 58 8.97 -9.42 -8.63
C LEU A 58 9.39 -8.31 -7.66
N VAL A 59 8.66 -7.19 -7.66
CA VAL A 59 9.00 -6.03 -6.83
C VAL A 59 8.88 -6.38 -5.35
N THR A 60 7.80 -7.03 -4.94
CA THR A 60 7.62 -7.42 -3.53
C THR A 60 8.70 -8.40 -3.07
N GLN A 61 9.10 -9.36 -3.89
CA GLN A 61 10.18 -10.29 -3.55
C GLN A 61 11.54 -9.59 -3.46
N ILE A 62 11.85 -8.64 -4.35
CA ILE A 62 13.09 -7.85 -4.30
C ILE A 62 13.18 -7.06 -2.99
N PHE A 63 12.13 -6.30 -2.63
CA PHE A 63 12.12 -5.53 -1.38
C PHE A 63 12.15 -6.44 -0.16
N SER A 64 11.37 -7.52 -0.18
CA SER A 64 11.29 -8.48 0.92
C SER A 64 12.65 -9.15 1.16
N PHE A 65 13.37 -9.54 0.10
CA PHE A 65 14.72 -10.09 0.19
C PHE A 65 15.72 -9.06 0.72
N ALA A 66 15.73 -7.86 0.14
CA ALA A 66 16.67 -6.81 0.52
C ALA A 66 16.56 -6.46 2.02
N TRP A 67 15.34 -6.33 2.53
CA TRP A 67 15.11 -6.03 3.94
C TRP A 67 15.50 -7.20 4.86
N TYR A 68 15.27 -8.45 4.46
CA TYR A 68 15.78 -9.59 5.25
C TYR A 68 17.30 -9.68 5.22
N TRP A 69 17.91 -9.36 4.09
CA TRP A 69 19.36 -9.34 3.94
C TRP A 69 19.97 -8.32 4.89
N GLU A 70 19.41 -7.10 4.93
CA GLU A 70 19.82 -6.01 5.82
C GLU A 70 19.69 -6.41 7.30
N ASP A 71 18.53 -6.96 7.69
CA ASP A 71 18.29 -7.45 9.04
C ASP A 71 19.31 -8.54 9.45
N MET A 72 19.68 -9.44 8.53
CA MET A 72 20.65 -10.50 8.82
C MET A 72 22.10 -9.98 8.83
N SER A 73 22.48 -9.07 7.94
CA SER A 73 23.82 -8.48 7.95
C SER A 73 24.11 -7.71 9.23
N ASN A 74 23.11 -7.02 9.78
CA ASN A 74 23.27 -6.24 11.01
C ASN A 74 23.43 -7.13 12.25
N VAL A 75 22.76 -8.30 12.31
CA VAL A 75 22.99 -9.32 13.35
C VAL A 75 24.43 -9.84 13.35
N PHE A 76 25.05 -10.02 12.18
CA PHE A 76 26.45 -10.45 12.10
C PHE A 76 27.44 -9.38 12.60
N ILE A 77 27.07 -8.10 12.52
CA ILE A 77 27.91 -6.98 12.97
C ILE A 77 27.76 -6.76 14.49
N ASN A 78 26.61 -7.11 15.08
CA ASN A 78 26.33 -6.88 16.51
C ASN A 78 25.85 -8.15 17.26
N PRO A 79 26.77 -9.05 17.67
CA PRO A 79 26.45 -10.39 18.17
C PRO A 79 25.79 -10.43 19.57
N GLN A 80 25.63 -9.29 20.26
CA GLN A 80 24.96 -9.22 21.57
C GLN A 80 23.42 -9.17 21.47
N GLY A 81 22.84 -9.07 20.27
CA GLY A 81 21.39 -9.14 20.05
C GLY A 81 20.91 -10.60 19.98
N LYS A 82 19.96 -10.99 20.84
CA LYS A 82 19.33 -12.33 20.82
C LYS A 82 18.93 -12.72 19.39
N SER A 83 19.54 -13.79 18.90
CA SER A 83 19.32 -14.41 17.59
C SER A 83 17.83 -14.64 17.36
N SER A 84 17.22 -13.95 16.40
CA SER A 84 15.78 -14.11 16.16
C SER A 84 15.38 -14.00 14.70
N ILE A 85 16.33 -14.08 13.77
CA ILE A 85 15.99 -14.21 12.35
C ILE A 85 16.68 -15.45 11.82
N SER A 86 15.98 -16.57 12.04
CA SER A 86 16.02 -17.78 11.22
C SER A 86 17.36 -18.52 11.11
N GLY A 87 17.40 -19.79 11.52
CA GLY A 87 18.54 -20.70 11.29
C GLY A 87 18.76 -21.08 9.81
N TRP A 88 18.43 -20.20 8.88
CA TRP A 88 18.49 -20.41 7.44
C TRP A 88 19.69 -19.65 6.88
N SER A 89 20.44 -20.29 5.98
CA SER A 89 21.56 -19.63 5.31
C SER A 89 21.06 -18.54 4.35
N LYS A 90 21.92 -17.55 4.11
CA LYS A 90 21.73 -16.50 3.08
C LYS A 90 21.27 -17.06 1.73
N CYS A 91 21.83 -18.20 1.33
CA CYS A 91 21.50 -18.90 0.10
C CYS A 91 20.08 -19.50 0.14
N GLY A 92 19.69 -20.14 1.25
CA GLY A 92 18.35 -20.70 1.42
C GLY A 92 17.26 -19.63 1.39
N LEU A 93 17.52 -18.46 2.00
CA LEU A 93 16.59 -17.34 1.94
C LEU A 93 16.49 -16.77 0.51
N ALA A 94 17.61 -16.57 -0.18
CA ALA A 94 17.60 -16.13 -1.58
C ALA A 94 16.78 -17.08 -2.47
N ALA A 95 16.99 -18.40 -2.31
CA ALA A 95 16.22 -19.41 -3.03
C ALA A 95 14.71 -19.27 -2.77
N LEU A 96 14.28 -19.10 -1.52
CA LEU A 96 12.86 -18.90 -1.19
C LEU A 96 12.27 -17.68 -1.90
N HIS A 97 12.99 -16.56 -1.98
CA HIS A 97 12.52 -15.37 -2.69
C HIS A 97 12.43 -15.59 -4.20
N VAL A 98 13.40 -16.31 -4.78
CA VAL A 98 13.38 -16.68 -6.21
C VAL A 98 12.17 -17.56 -6.54
N PHE A 99 11.78 -18.46 -5.64
CA PHE A 99 10.58 -19.29 -5.79
C PHE A 99 9.26 -18.60 -5.35
N GLY A 100 9.28 -17.30 -5.02
CA GLY A 100 8.09 -16.57 -4.58
C GLY A 100 7.63 -16.87 -3.15
N MET A 101 8.36 -17.69 -2.40
CA MET A 101 8.00 -18.11 -1.03
C MET A 101 8.37 -17.09 0.06
N GLY A 102 9.02 -16.00 -0.31
CA GLY A 102 9.52 -14.99 0.63
C GLY A 102 8.43 -14.22 1.40
N ILE A 103 7.25 -14.00 0.81
CA ILE A 103 6.13 -13.36 1.53
C ILE A 103 5.55 -14.31 2.57
N PHE A 104 5.40 -15.60 2.24
CA PHE A 104 4.95 -16.62 3.18
C PHE A 104 5.86 -16.74 4.40
N THR A 105 7.18 -16.60 4.23
CA THR A 105 8.10 -16.61 5.37
C THR A 105 7.92 -15.38 6.27
N ARG A 106 7.64 -14.19 5.71
CA ARG A 106 7.31 -12.99 6.51
C ARG A 106 6.05 -13.18 7.34
N TYR A 107 5.00 -13.74 6.75
CA TYR A 107 3.78 -14.10 7.49
C TYR A 107 4.07 -15.10 8.60
N TYR A 108 4.78 -16.18 8.29
CA TYR A 108 5.12 -17.20 9.27
C TYR A 108 5.90 -16.61 10.46
N HIS A 109 6.92 -15.79 10.20
CA HIS A 109 7.70 -15.14 11.25
C HIS A 109 6.87 -14.18 12.11
N LEU A 110 6.04 -13.33 11.49
CA LEU A 110 5.18 -12.40 12.21
C LEU A 110 4.12 -13.13 13.06
N LEU A 111 3.48 -14.15 12.50
CA LEU A 111 2.47 -14.95 13.21
C LEU A 111 3.09 -15.74 14.36
N LYS A 112 4.25 -16.37 14.15
CA LYS A 112 4.96 -17.14 15.19
C LYS A 112 5.41 -16.26 16.35
N LYS A 113 6.08 -15.15 16.06
CA LYS A 113 6.49 -14.20 17.11
C LYS A 113 5.28 -13.55 17.79
N GLY A 114 4.23 -13.26 17.03
CA GLY A 114 2.97 -12.76 17.56
C GLY A 114 2.30 -13.74 18.53
N ILE A 115 2.32 -15.05 18.23
CA ILE A 115 1.81 -16.07 19.17
C ILE A 115 2.63 -16.05 20.46
N ASN A 116 3.96 -16.06 20.33
CA ASN A 116 4.84 -16.10 21.50
C ASN A 116 4.58 -14.92 22.44
N VAL A 117 4.45 -13.70 21.91
CA VAL A 117 4.21 -12.50 22.72
C VAL A 117 2.80 -12.43 23.32
N ILE A 118 1.78 -12.92 22.61
CA ILE A 118 0.38 -12.85 23.08
C ILE A 118 0.03 -13.97 24.08
N TRP A 119 0.55 -15.17 23.85
CA TRP A 119 0.11 -16.38 24.56
C TRP A 119 1.15 -16.99 25.50
N THR A 120 2.41 -16.57 25.45
CA THR A 120 3.42 -17.06 26.40
C THR A 120 3.49 -16.09 27.57
N SER A 121 3.21 -16.56 28.79
CA SER A 121 3.26 -15.72 29.99
C SER A 121 4.65 -15.13 30.17
N THR A 122 4.72 -13.81 30.07
CA THR A 122 5.93 -13.00 30.10
C THR A 122 6.36 -12.70 31.54
N ASP A 123 6.25 -13.69 32.44
CA ASP A 123 6.45 -13.52 33.89
C ASP A 123 7.92 -13.22 34.27
N SER A 124 8.85 -13.30 33.31
CA SER A 124 10.29 -13.13 33.49
C SER A 124 10.91 -11.93 32.75
N TYR A 125 10.12 -11.12 32.03
CA TYR A 125 10.66 -9.95 31.31
C TYR A 125 10.38 -8.64 32.03
N THR A 126 11.29 -7.69 31.87
CA THR A 126 11.09 -6.31 32.31
C THR A 126 10.06 -5.57 31.42
N GLU A 127 9.42 -4.52 31.95
CA GLU A 127 8.45 -3.71 31.18
C GLU A 127 9.06 -3.11 29.90
N GLU A 128 10.37 -2.86 29.89
CA GLU A 128 11.11 -2.34 28.73
C GLU A 128 11.26 -3.40 27.64
N GLU A 129 11.64 -4.63 28.00
CA GLU A 129 11.77 -5.74 27.04
C GLU A 129 10.43 -6.10 26.38
N ILE A 130 9.33 -6.05 27.14
CA ILE A 130 7.98 -6.26 26.61
C ILE A 130 7.63 -5.20 25.57
N ARG A 131 7.94 -3.93 25.86
CA ARG A 131 7.70 -2.81 24.95
C ARG A 131 8.51 -2.95 23.66
N ASP A 132 9.76 -3.36 23.77
CA ASP A 132 10.65 -3.55 22.62
C ASP A 132 10.18 -4.69 21.71
N GLU A 133 9.71 -5.82 22.27
CA GLU A 133 9.14 -6.91 21.48
C GLU A 133 7.84 -6.49 20.77
N HIS A 134 6.95 -5.75 21.43
CA HIS A 134 5.76 -5.20 20.78
C HIS A 134 6.11 -4.23 19.64
N LYS A 135 7.10 -3.35 19.86
CA LYS A 135 7.58 -2.42 18.83
C LYS A 135 8.17 -3.16 17.64
N ARG A 136 8.93 -4.24 17.89
CA ARG A 136 9.47 -5.12 16.86
C ARG A 136 8.37 -5.80 16.04
N LEU A 137 7.30 -6.28 16.68
CA LEU A 137 6.13 -6.84 16.00
C LEU A 137 5.44 -5.80 15.10
N PHE A 138 5.28 -4.56 15.58
CA PHE A 138 4.75 -3.47 14.74
C PHE A 138 5.67 -3.10 13.59
N GLY A 139 6.99 -3.17 13.77
CA GLY A 139 7.96 -3.04 12.69
C GLY A 139 7.77 -4.11 11.60
N MET A 140 7.71 -5.38 11.98
CA MET A 140 7.46 -6.51 11.06
C MET A 140 6.10 -6.38 10.34
N ALA A 141 5.06 -5.95 11.06
CA ALA A 141 3.75 -5.67 10.47
C ALA A 141 3.77 -4.47 9.51
N THR A 142 4.61 -3.47 9.78
CA THR A 142 4.81 -2.31 8.88
C THR A 142 5.48 -2.74 7.58
N ASP A 143 6.56 -3.53 7.66
CA ASP A 143 7.21 -4.08 6.47
C ASP A 143 6.22 -4.92 5.64
N LEU A 144 5.47 -5.82 6.28
CA LEU A 144 4.51 -6.67 5.58
C LEU A 144 3.38 -5.86 4.94
N SER A 145 2.82 -4.88 5.64
CA SER A 145 1.78 -4.00 5.10
C SER A 145 2.29 -3.10 3.97
N MET A 146 3.58 -2.72 3.99
CA MET A 146 4.22 -1.99 2.89
C MET A 146 4.38 -2.85 1.64
N LEU A 147 4.77 -4.12 1.79
CA LEU A 147 4.84 -5.06 0.66
C LEU A 147 3.47 -5.29 0.03
N LYS A 148 2.43 -5.48 0.87
CA LYS A 148 1.05 -5.55 0.39
C LYS A 148 0.59 -4.29 -0.33
N LEU A 149 1.04 -3.12 0.13
CA LEU A 149 0.74 -1.87 -0.54
C LEU A 149 1.38 -1.82 -1.93
N PHE A 150 2.63 -2.30 -2.07
CA PHE A 150 3.29 -2.39 -3.37
C PHE A 150 2.57 -3.35 -4.31
N GLU A 151 2.25 -4.54 -3.83
CA GLU A 151 1.44 -5.53 -4.55
C GLU A 151 0.12 -4.92 -5.03
N ALA A 152 -0.67 -4.36 -4.11
CA ALA A 152 -1.98 -3.79 -4.43
C ALA A 152 -1.92 -2.70 -5.53
N PHE A 153 -0.86 -1.88 -5.59
CA PHE A 153 -0.77 -0.79 -6.55
C PHE A 153 0.02 -1.12 -7.82
N LEU A 154 0.85 -2.16 -7.82
CA LEU A 154 1.60 -2.62 -9.01
C LEU A 154 0.87 -3.76 -9.75
N GLU A 155 0.03 -4.49 -9.05
CA GLU A 155 -0.70 -5.66 -9.55
C GLU A 155 -2.22 -5.41 -9.53
N SER A 156 -2.83 -5.38 -8.34
CA SER A 156 -4.30 -5.42 -8.22
C SER A 156 -4.99 -4.16 -8.79
N VAL A 157 -4.44 -2.95 -8.60
CA VAL A 157 -5.03 -1.70 -9.09
C VAL A 157 -4.92 -1.55 -10.62
N PRO A 158 -3.77 -1.81 -11.27
CA PRO A 158 -3.68 -1.88 -12.73
C PRO A 158 -4.59 -2.95 -13.35
N GLN A 159 -4.71 -4.12 -12.71
CA GLN A 159 -5.67 -5.14 -13.12
C GLN A 159 -7.12 -4.67 -12.97
N LEU A 160 -7.46 -4.01 -11.86
CA LEU A 160 -8.78 -3.39 -11.65
C LEU A 160 -9.10 -2.35 -12.72
N LEU A 161 -8.11 -1.52 -13.09
CA LEU A 161 -8.24 -0.56 -14.19
C LEU A 161 -8.51 -1.26 -15.53
N LEU A 162 -7.80 -2.36 -15.82
CA LEU A 162 -8.02 -3.18 -17.01
C LEU A 162 -9.42 -3.83 -16.99
N GLN A 163 -9.84 -4.38 -15.85
CA GLN A 163 -11.17 -4.99 -15.69
C GLN A 163 -12.29 -3.96 -15.89
N LEU A 164 -12.13 -2.76 -15.34
CA LEU A 164 -13.07 -1.65 -15.56
C LEU A 164 -13.11 -1.22 -17.02
N TYR A 165 -11.97 -1.13 -17.70
CA TYR A 165 -11.93 -0.86 -19.13
C TYR A 165 -12.71 -1.92 -19.94
N ILE A 166 -12.57 -3.21 -19.60
CA ILE A 166 -13.29 -4.30 -20.27
C ILE A 166 -14.80 -4.21 -20.01
N ILE A 167 -15.21 -4.00 -18.75
CA ILE A 167 -16.63 -3.90 -18.35
C ILE A 167 -17.28 -2.65 -18.94
N LEU A 168 -16.58 -1.51 -18.98
CA LEU A 168 -17.11 -0.29 -19.60
C LEU A 168 -17.21 -0.40 -21.12
N GLY A 169 -16.38 -1.25 -21.75
CA GLY A 169 -16.43 -1.50 -23.19
C GLY A 169 -17.44 -2.56 -23.63
N HIS A 170 -17.92 -3.42 -22.71
CA HIS A 170 -18.86 -4.50 -23.01
C HIS A 170 -20.09 -4.38 -22.11
N ASP A 171 -21.27 -4.21 -22.70
CA ASP A 171 -22.53 -3.90 -22.00
C ASP A 171 -23.12 -5.06 -21.15
N GLU A 172 -22.34 -6.13 -20.90
CA GLU A 172 -22.79 -7.36 -20.23
C GLU A 172 -21.96 -7.70 -18.99
N GLY A 173 -21.98 -6.81 -17.99
CA GLY A 173 -21.39 -7.08 -16.68
C GLY A 173 -22.27 -7.99 -15.81
N SER A 174 -21.74 -9.12 -15.36
CA SER A 174 -22.42 -9.96 -14.35
C SER A 174 -22.37 -9.32 -12.95
N VAL A 175 -23.37 -9.59 -12.11
CA VAL A 175 -23.41 -9.12 -10.70
C VAL A 175 -22.14 -9.50 -9.95
N MET A 176 -21.61 -10.70 -10.19
CA MET A 176 -20.39 -11.18 -9.56
C MET A 176 -19.16 -10.35 -9.95
N GLN A 177 -19.06 -9.90 -11.21
CA GLN A 177 -17.97 -9.01 -11.65
C GLN A 177 -18.05 -7.65 -10.95
N TYR A 178 -19.24 -7.06 -10.81
CA TYR A 178 -19.38 -5.79 -10.09
C TYR A 178 -19.02 -5.91 -8.61
N LEU A 179 -19.40 -7.02 -7.96
CA LEU A 179 -18.99 -7.30 -6.58
C LEU A 179 -17.47 -7.47 -6.46
N SER A 180 -16.83 -8.16 -7.41
CA SER A 180 -15.37 -8.33 -7.47
C SER A 180 -14.65 -6.98 -7.65
N VAL A 181 -15.15 -6.10 -8.53
CA VAL A 181 -14.63 -4.74 -8.70
C VAL A 181 -14.77 -3.92 -7.40
N ALA A 182 -15.92 -3.97 -6.75
CA ALA A 182 -16.16 -3.27 -5.49
C ALA A 182 -15.22 -3.76 -4.37
N PHE A 183 -15.01 -5.08 -4.27
CA PHE A 183 -14.07 -5.67 -3.32
C PHE A 183 -12.63 -5.24 -3.61
N SER A 184 -12.24 -5.17 -4.88
CA SER A 184 -10.90 -4.74 -5.30
C SER A 184 -10.61 -3.29 -4.91
N PHE A 185 -11.59 -2.38 -5.09
CA PHE A 185 -11.48 -1.01 -4.59
C PHE A 185 -11.31 -0.94 -3.07
N PHE A 186 -12.11 -1.73 -2.34
CA PHE A 186 -12.01 -1.80 -0.89
C PHE A 186 -10.64 -2.34 -0.45
N ASN A 187 -10.13 -3.39 -1.09
CA ASN A 187 -8.83 -3.98 -0.78
C ASN A 187 -7.69 -2.97 -0.99
N ALA A 188 -7.68 -2.26 -2.13
CA ALA A 188 -6.68 -1.23 -2.41
C ALA A 188 -6.69 -0.09 -1.37
N ALA A 189 -7.88 0.41 -1.01
CA ALA A 189 -8.02 1.42 0.03
C ALA A 189 -7.57 0.90 1.40
N TRP A 190 -7.96 -0.34 1.74
CA TRP A 190 -7.60 -0.98 3.01
C TRP A 190 -6.10 -1.23 3.13
N ALA A 191 -5.41 -1.67 2.08
CA ALA A 191 -3.96 -1.86 2.09
C ALA A 191 -3.21 -0.56 2.46
N LEU A 192 -3.66 0.57 1.92
CA LEU A 192 -3.12 1.89 2.23
C LEU A 192 -3.41 2.33 3.67
N VAL A 193 -4.62 2.07 4.19
CA VAL A 193 -4.97 2.37 5.58
C VAL A 193 -4.20 1.47 6.55
N ASP A 194 -4.08 0.18 6.24
CA ASP A 194 -3.35 -0.78 7.08
C ASP A 194 -1.88 -0.39 7.21
N TYR A 195 -1.23 -0.08 6.08
CA TYR A 195 0.14 0.45 6.07
C TYR A 195 0.24 1.72 6.91
N ARG A 196 -0.64 2.70 6.70
CA ARG A 196 -0.61 3.97 7.46
C ARG A 196 -0.75 3.75 8.96
N ARG A 197 -1.60 2.80 9.38
CA ARG A 197 -1.77 2.46 10.79
C ARG A 197 -0.55 1.75 11.36
N CYS A 198 0.02 0.79 10.63
CA CYS A 198 1.24 0.08 11.05
C CYS A 198 2.42 1.04 11.21
N LEU A 199 2.65 1.88 10.19
CA LEU A 199 3.71 2.87 10.19
C LEU A 199 3.62 3.82 11.39
N ARG A 200 2.41 4.32 11.72
CA ARG A 200 2.25 5.24 12.86
C ARG A 200 2.42 4.54 14.21
N ARG A 201 2.19 3.23 14.29
CA ARG A 201 2.38 2.43 15.52
C ARG A 201 3.81 1.96 15.72
N SER A 202 4.58 1.81 14.65
CA SER A 202 6.00 1.48 14.73
C SER A 202 6.87 2.69 15.11
N LEU A 203 6.35 3.91 14.97
CA LEU A 203 7.07 5.16 15.26
C LEU A 203 6.86 5.62 16.71
N PRO A 204 7.92 5.71 17.55
CA PRO A 204 7.79 6.01 18.98
C PRO A 204 7.35 7.45 19.28
N HIS A 205 7.62 8.40 18.39
CA HIS A 205 7.33 9.84 18.60
C HIS A 205 6.06 10.32 17.86
N ILE A 206 5.37 9.43 17.15
CA ILE A 206 4.13 9.77 16.44
C ILE A 206 2.95 9.15 17.17
N ARG A 207 1.98 10.00 17.55
CA ARG A 207 0.74 9.53 18.15
C ARG A 207 0.02 8.60 17.17
N GLU A 208 -0.39 7.43 17.61
CA GLU A 208 -1.07 6.46 16.76
C GLU A 208 -2.40 6.99 16.17
N MET A 209 -2.94 6.26 15.20
CA MET A 209 -4.27 6.54 14.69
C MET A 209 -5.30 5.73 15.49
N PRO A 210 -6.22 6.39 16.22
CA PRO A 210 -7.22 5.69 17.03
C PRO A 210 -8.11 4.78 16.16
N SER A 211 -8.44 3.61 16.70
CA SER A 211 -9.45 2.72 16.11
C SER A 211 -10.85 3.36 16.16
N GLY A 212 -11.73 2.95 15.25
CA GLY A 212 -13.10 3.45 15.17
C GLY A 212 -13.28 4.57 14.13
N LEU A 213 -14.00 5.62 14.50
CA LEU A 213 -14.46 6.68 13.59
C LEU A 213 -13.33 7.32 12.74
N PRO A 214 -12.16 7.69 13.31
CA PRO A 214 -11.08 8.29 12.51
C PRO A 214 -10.52 7.34 11.45
N THR A 215 -10.45 6.04 11.76
CA THR A 215 -10.04 5.01 10.80
C THR A 215 -11.08 4.84 9.70
N ALA A 216 -12.37 4.81 10.06
CA ALA A 216 -13.46 4.70 9.09
C ALA A 216 -13.53 5.90 8.13
N ILE A 217 -13.41 7.13 8.63
CA ILE A 217 -13.45 8.34 7.79
C ILE A 217 -12.23 8.42 6.87
N TYR A 218 -11.04 8.05 7.37
CA TYR A 218 -9.85 7.99 6.52
C TYR A 218 -9.95 6.90 5.44
N LEU A 219 -10.52 5.74 5.78
CA LEU A 219 -10.81 4.69 4.80
C LEU A 219 -11.80 5.16 3.74
N LEU A 220 -12.89 5.82 4.14
CA LEU A 220 -13.88 6.36 3.20
C LEU A 220 -13.25 7.41 2.27
N TYR A 221 -12.44 8.32 2.82
CA TYR A 221 -11.66 9.27 2.03
C TYR A 221 -10.81 8.56 0.97
N LYS A 222 -10.04 7.53 1.36
CA LYS A 222 -9.17 6.81 0.43
C LYS A 222 -9.95 5.99 -0.58
N LEU A 223 -11.00 5.31 -0.16
CA LEU A 223 -11.89 4.55 -1.04
C LEU A 223 -12.49 5.47 -2.11
N CYS A 224 -13.13 6.57 -1.72
CA CYS A 224 -13.78 7.48 -2.66
C CYS A 224 -12.78 8.15 -3.62
N THR A 225 -11.63 8.60 -3.12
CA THR A 225 -10.61 9.24 -3.98
C THR A 225 -9.97 8.25 -4.96
N ILE A 226 -9.68 7.02 -4.52
CA ILE A 226 -9.16 5.97 -5.42
C ILE A 226 -10.21 5.57 -6.46
N THR A 227 -11.46 5.35 -6.04
CA THR A 227 -12.55 4.92 -6.94
C THR A 227 -12.80 5.91 -8.06
N SER A 228 -12.98 7.20 -7.73
CA SER A 228 -13.17 8.25 -8.72
C SER A 228 -11.98 8.35 -9.69
N HIS A 229 -10.74 8.24 -9.20
CA HIS A 229 -9.57 8.38 -10.05
C HIS A 229 -9.38 7.23 -11.03
N ILE A 230 -9.54 6.00 -10.56
CA ILE A 230 -9.42 4.81 -11.41
C ILE A 230 -10.53 4.79 -12.45
N LEU A 231 -11.77 5.15 -12.07
CA LEU A 231 -12.87 5.30 -13.04
C LEU A 231 -12.58 6.40 -14.07
N SER A 232 -11.98 7.51 -13.66
CA SER A 232 -11.57 8.55 -14.61
C SER A 232 -10.50 8.06 -15.59
N TYR A 233 -9.52 7.29 -15.11
CA TYR A 233 -8.54 6.66 -16.00
C TYR A 233 -9.16 5.61 -16.92
N SER A 234 -10.15 4.83 -16.47
CA SER A 234 -10.82 3.87 -17.35
C SER A 234 -11.61 4.59 -18.44
N LEU A 235 -12.24 5.73 -18.15
CA LEU A 235 -12.89 6.55 -19.19
C LEU A 235 -11.88 7.15 -20.18
N LEU A 236 -10.69 7.58 -19.72
CA LEU A 236 -9.64 8.06 -20.63
C LEU A 236 -9.10 6.95 -21.53
N LEU A 237 -8.95 5.73 -21.02
CA LEU A 237 -8.56 4.57 -21.83
C LEU A 237 -9.62 4.20 -22.88
N MET A 238 -10.92 4.31 -22.53
CA MET A 238 -12.03 4.14 -23.47
C MET A 238 -12.06 5.21 -24.57
N LEU A 239 -11.61 6.43 -24.26
CA LEU A 239 -11.56 7.52 -25.23
C LEU A 239 -10.54 7.24 -26.35
N SER A 240 -9.34 6.77 -25.99
CA SER A 240 -8.28 6.46 -26.95
C SER A 240 -7.22 5.55 -26.35
N ALA A 241 -6.69 4.62 -27.15
CA ALA A 241 -5.51 3.84 -26.80
C ALA A 241 -4.27 4.74 -26.53
N TYR A 242 -4.19 5.93 -27.16
CA TYR A 242 -3.11 6.89 -26.91
C TYR A 242 -3.11 7.46 -25.49
N SER A 243 -4.23 7.36 -24.76
CA SER A 243 -4.30 7.75 -23.34
C SER A 243 -3.33 6.95 -22.47
N THR A 244 -2.90 5.76 -22.91
CA THR A 244 -1.83 4.99 -22.24
C THR A 244 -0.52 5.76 -22.19
N ILE A 245 -0.17 6.51 -23.25
CA ILE A 245 1.02 7.37 -23.29
C ILE A 245 0.90 8.48 -22.24
N ALA A 246 -0.27 9.11 -22.13
CA ALA A 246 -0.52 10.13 -21.12
C ALA A 246 -0.38 9.57 -19.69
N LEU A 247 -0.89 8.37 -19.42
CA LEU A 247 -0.69 7.67 -18.15
C LEU A 247 0.79 7.38 -17.87
N THR A 248 1.56 6.95 -18.88
CA THR A 248 3.01 6.77 -18.75
C THR A 248 3.72 8.10 -18.44
N VAL A 249 3.31 9.21 -19.07
CA VAL A 249 3.88 10.54 -18.75
C VAL A 249 3.56 10.94 -17.30
N ILE A 250 2.33 10.72 -16.82
CA ILE A 250 1.96 11.00 -15.42
C ILE A 250 2.81 10.16 -14.45
N TRP A 251 3.04 8.88 -14.76
CA TRP A 251 3.93 8.03 -13.98
C TRP A 251 5.36 8.58 -13.90
N LEU A 252 5.92 8.98 -15.04
CA LEU A 252 7.26 9.55 -15.12
C LEU A 252 7.36 10.85 -14.33
N LEU A 253 6.34 11.72 -14.40
CA LEU A 253 6.26 12.94 -13.58
C LEU A 253 6.19 12.62 -12.09
N GLY A 254 5.41 11.61 -11.68
CA GLY A 254 5.36 11.15 -10.30
C GLY A 254 6.70 10.60 -9.81
N THR A 255 7.40 9.84 -10.66
CA THR A 255 8.74 9.30 -10.36
C THR A 255 9.80 10.40 -10.32
N LEU A 256 9.72 11.40 -11.20
CA LEU A 256 10.60 12.56 -11.16
C LEU A 256 10.36 13.38 -9.88
N TRP A 257 9.10 13.56 -9.49
CA TRP A 257 8.74 14.22 -8.23
C TRP A 257 9.35 13.51 -7.03
N THR A 258 9.24 12.17 -6.94
CA THR A 258 9.88 11.41 -5.84
C THR A 258 11.40 11.52 -5.87
N HIS A 259 12.00 11.61 -7.05
CA HIS A 259 13.44 11.86 -7.20
C HIS A 259 13.86 13.24 -6.67
N LEU A 260 13.11 14.29 -7.00
CA LEU A 260 13.34 15.67 -6.55
C LEU A 260 13.11 15.84 -5.04
N LEU A 261 12.25 15.01 -4.44
CA LEU A 261 12.03 14.99 -2.99
C LEU A 261 13.22 14.39 -2.19
N HIS A 262 14.23 13.84 -2.89
CA HIS A 262 15.42 13.21 -2.32
C HIS A 262 15.10 12.22 -1.19
N THR A 263 14.33 11.17 -1.52
CA THR A 263 13.99 10.11 -0.55
C THR A 263 15.22 9.26 -0.22
N ASN A 264 15.38 8.87 1.05
CA ASN A 264 16.50 8.04 1.53
C ASN A 264 15.97 6.79 2.24
N PHE A 265 15.14 6.01 1.55
CA PHE A 265 14.46 4.86 2.14
C PHE A 265 15.36 3.62 2.17
N CYS A 266 16.07 3.35 1.08
CA CYS A 266 16.93 2.18 0.91
C CYS A 266 18.41 2.53 1.00
N GLU A 267 19.21 1.65 1.60
CA GLU A 267 20.67 1.85 1.70
C GLU A 267 21.36 1.70 0.34
N SER A 268 20.84 0.83 -0.52
CA SER A 268 21.38 0.65 -1.86
C SER A 268 20.74 1.61 -2.87
N ARG A 269 21.59 2.25 -3.69
CA ARG A 269 21.17 3.22 -4.72
C ARG A 269 20.19 2.61 -5.74
N SER A 270 20.40 1.35 -6.12
CA SER A 270 19.52 0.66 -7.08
C SER A 270 18.11 0.44 -6.51
N LEU A 271 18.02 -0.01 -5.25
CA LEU A 271 16.73 -0.25 -4.58
C LEU A 271 15.99 1.06 -4.30
N GLU A 272 16.71 2.16 -4.05
CA GLU A 272 16.13 3.49 -3.90
C GLU A 272 15.51 3.99 -5.22
N ILE A 273 16.16 3.75 -6.37
CA ILE A 273 15.59 4.07 -7.69
C ILE A 273 14.31 3.26 -7.93
N LEU A 274 14.35 1.95 -7.64
CA LEU A 274 13.17 1.09 -7.75
C LEU A 274 12.04 1.58 -6.83
N TYR A 275 12.36 1.93 -5.58
CA TYR A 275 11.40 2.47 -4.62
C TYR A 275 10.71 3.73 -5.15
N ARG A 276 11.50 4.69 -5.66
CA ARG A 276 10.97 5.93 -6.24
C ARG A 276 10.05 5.69 -7.43
N ALA A 277 10.37 4.71 -8.28
CA ALA A 277 9.53 4.31 -9.41
C ALA A 277 8.21 3.67 -8.96
N VAL A 278 8.25 2.78 -7.95
CA VAL A 278 7.05 2.17 -7.34
C VAL A 278 6.16 3.23 -6.70
N VAL A 279 6.74 4.15 -5.92
CA VAL A 279 5.99 5.26 -5.34
C VAL A 279 5.41 6.16 -6.44
N GLY A 280 6.12 6.35 -7.54
CA GLY A 280 5.60 7.01 -8.74
C GLY A 280 4.31 6.35 -9.25
N VAL A 281 4.24 5.02 -9.31
CA VAL A 281 3.02 4.29 -9.68
C VAL A 281 1.92 4.51 -8.65
N ILE A 282 2.21 4.41 -7.35
CA ILE A 282 1.23 4.67 -6.29
C ILE A 282 0.65 6.08 -6.42
N LEU A 283 1.50 7.08 -6.69
CA LEU A 283 1.11 8.47 -6.91
C LEU A 283 0.29 8.69 -8.19
N MET A 284 0.23 7.74 -9.13
CA MET A 284 -0.75 7.86 -10.21
C MET A 284 -2.17 7.69 -9.68
N PHE A 285 -2.37 6.85 -8.66
CA PHE A 285 -3.69 6.39 -8.22
C PHE A 285 -4.13 7.03 -6.90
N THR A 286 -3.21 7.32 -5.99
CA THR A 286 -3.54 7.94 -4.69
C THR A 286 -2.40 8.77 -4.13
N PHE A 287 -2.75 9.83 -3.40
CA PHE A 287 -1.76 10.60 -2.67
C PHE A 287 -1.08 9.71 -1.60
N PHE A 288 0.22 9.48 -1.78
CA PHE A 288 1.08 8.77 -0.85
C PHE A 288 2.14 9.72 -0.30
N ASN A 289 2.21 9.84 1.03
CA ASN A 289 3.18 10.71 1.66
C ASN A 289 4.54 10.02 1.76
N VAL A 290 5.47 10.44 0.92
CA VAL A 290 6.79 9.81 0.74
C VAL A 290 7.84 10.29 1.76
N LYS A 291 7.78 11.55 2.19
CA LYS A 291 8.82 12.19 3.03
C LYS A 291 8.39 12.41 4.48
N GLY A 292 7.14 12.12 4.82
CA GLY A 292 6.65 12.20 6.20
C GLY A 292 6.43 13.62 6.75
N GLN A 293 7.10 14.65 6.22
CA GLN A 293 7.09 16.04 6.71
C GLN A 293 6.31 17.01 5.80
N ASN A 294 5.80 18.11 6.37
CA ASN A 294 5.16 19.26 5.69
C ASN A 294 4.29 18.90 4.46
N THR A 295 3.33 18.01 4.67
CA THR A 295 2.51 17.42 3.59
C THR A 295 1.50 18.35 2.96
N LYS A 296 1.26 19.55 3.53
CA LYS A 296 0.17 20.44 3.08
C LYS A 296 0.32 20.85 1.62
N VAL A 297 1.49 21.38 1.24
CA VAL A 297 1.73 21.87 -0.12
C VAL A 297 1.74 20.72 -1.14
N PRO A 298 2.48 19.61 -0.95
CA PRO A 298 2.41 18.46 -1.86
C PRO A 298 1.01 17.88 -2.00
N MET A 299 0.23 17.85 -0.92
CA MET A 299 -1.15 17.37 -0.95
C MET A 299 -2.07 18.29 -1.76
N ILE A 300 -1.95 19.62 -1.59
CA ILE A 300 -2.72 20.58 -2.39
C ILE A 300 -2.40 20.45 -3.87
N ILE A 301 -1.11 20.38 -4.23
CA ILE A 301 -0.65 20.21 -5.62
C ILE A 301 -1.22 18.91 -6.20
N TYR A 302 -1.10 17.80 -5.47
CA TYR A 302 -1.64 16.51 -5.90
C TYR A 302 -3.16 16.58 -6.15
N TYR A 303 -3.92 17.10 -5.18
CA TYR A 303 -5.38 17.12 -5.26
C TYR A 303 -5.90 18.09 -6.33
N PHE A 304 -5.12 19.14 -6.65
CA PHE A 304 -5.39 19.99 -7.79
C PHE A 304 -5.33 19.21 -9.11
N PHE A 305 -4.23 18.50 -9.39
CA PHE A 305 -4.11 17.68 -10.61
C PHE A 305 -5.12 16.54 -10.66
N TYR A 306 -5.33 15.87 -9.52
CA TYR A 306 -6.39 14.88 -9.37
C TYR A 306 -7.75 15.46 -9.79
N TYR A 307 -8.13 16.65 -9.32
CA TYR A 307 -9.42 17.25 -9.67
C TYR A 307 -9.50 17.58 -11.17
N VAL A 308 -8.42 18.11 -11.76
CA VAL A 308 -8.34 18.37 -13.20
C VAL A 308 -8.60 17.09 -14.00
N VAL A 309 -7.96 15.97 -13.64
CA VAL A 309 -8.17 14.69 -14.34
C VAL A 309 -9.59 14.16 -14.16
N ASN A 310 -10.12 14.17 -12.94
CA ASN A 310 -11.46 13.65 -12.65
C ASN A 310 -12.58 14.49 -13.27
N LEU A 311 -12.35 15.78 -13.49
CA LEU A 311 -13.26 16.65 -14.21
C LEU A 311 -13.11 16.49 -15.73
N ALA A 312 -11.88 16.45 -16.23
CA ALA A 312 -11.60 16.37 -17.67
C ALA A 312 -12.04 15.04 -18.29
N ALA A 313 -11.88 13.90 -17.60
CA ALA A 313 -12.14 12.59 -18.18
C ALA A 313 -13.61 12.39 -18.63
N PRO A 314 -14.64 12.63 -17.80
CA PRO A 314 -16.04 12.60 -18.25
C PRO A 314 -16.37 13.64 -19.33
N ILE A 315 -15.80 14.85 -19.21
CA ILE A 315 -16.06 15.95 -20.16
C ILE A 315 -15.50 15.62 -21.54
N LEU A 316 -14.27 15.12 -21.63
CA LEU A 316 -13.65 14.72 -22.88
C LEU A 316 -14.40 13.56 -23.52
N LEU A 317 -14.85 12.59 -22.73
CA LEU A 317 -15.69 11.50 -23.23
C LEU A 317 -17.02 12.03 -23.78
N ALA A 318 -17.67 12.94 -23.06
CA ALA A 318 -18.92 13.57 -23.48
C ALA A 318 -18.78 14.34 -24.80
N PHE A 319 -17.67 15.04 -25.01
CA PHE A 319 -17.45 15.80 -26.25
C PHE A 319 -17.02 14.94 -27.44
N LEU A 320 -16.16 13.93 -27.21
CA LEU A 320 -15.51 13.18 -28.30
C LEU A 320 -16.24 11.87 -28.66
N LYS A 321 -17.12 11.38 -27.79
CA LYS A 321 -17.84 10.11 -27.96
C LYS A 321 -19.32 10.25 -27.57
N GLN A 322 -20.03 11.13 -28.27
CA GLN A 322 -21.45 11.42 -28.01
C GLN A 322 -22.35 10.17 -28.11
N ASP A 323 -22.03 9.23 -29.00
CA ASP A 323 -22.79 7.99 -29.18
C ASP A 323 -22.79 7.08 -27.94
N LEU A 324 -21.77 7.19 -27.07
CA LEU A 324 -21.68 6.40 -25.84
C LEU A 324 -22.46 7.02 -24.67
N GLN A 325 -22.99 8.24 -24.79
CA GLN A 325 -23.69 8.92 -23.69
C GLN A 325 -25.04 8.30 -23.32
N THR A 326 -25.65 7.52 -24.22
CA THR A 326 -26.94 6.85 -23.97
C THR A 326 -26.78 5.59 -23.11
N ASN A 327 -25.55 5.12 -22.88
CA ASN A 327 -25.32 3.96 -22.04
C ASN A 327 -25.51 4.33 -20.55
N THR A 328 -26.54 3.75 -19.95
CA THR A 328 -26.88 3.89 -18.52
C THR A 328 -25.68 3.60 -17.61
N PHE A 329 -24.85 2.62 -17.94
CA PHE A 329 -23.69 2.24 -17.14
C PHE A 329 -22.60 3.33 -17.13
N LEU A 330 -22.40 4.01 -18.28
CA LEU A 330 -21.47 5.15 -18.35
C LEU A 330 -21.99 6.35 -17.56
N LEU A 331 -23.30 6.61 -17.58
CA LEU A 331 -23.91 7.66 -16.76
C LEU A 331 -23.76 7.38 -15.25
N VAL A 332 -23.96 6.14 -14.83
CA VAL A 332 -23.71 5.71 -13.44
C VAL A 332 -22.25 5.91 -13.07
N SER A 333 -21.32 5.55 -13.96
CA SER A 333 -19.88 5.73 -13.73
C SER A 333 -19.49 7.21 -13.60
N ILE A 334 -20.03 8.09 -14.44
CA ILE A 334 -19.83 9.55 -14.34
C ILE A 334 -20.39 10.10 -13.03
N GLY A 335 -21.60 9.69 -12.65
CA GLY A 335 -22.20 10.06 -11.36
C GLY A 335 -21.34 9.61 -10.18
N LEU A 336 -20.77 8.40 -10.26
CA LEU A 336 -19.88 7.86 -9.25
C LEU A 336 -18.55 8.62 -9.18
N ILE A 337 -17.97 9.02 -10.32
CA ILE A 337 -16.74 9.85 -10.37
C ILE A 337 -16.96 11.16 -9.61
N TYR A 338 -18.01 11.92 -9.95
CA TYR A 338 -18.27 13.20 -9.29
C TYR A 338 -18.69 13.03 -7.83
N GLY A 339 -19.58 12.09 -7.53
CA GLY A 339 -20.05 11.81 -6.18
C GLY A 339 -18.91 11.39 -5.25
N CYS A 340 -18.06 10.44 -5.68
CA CYS A 340 -16.90 10.01 -4.91
C CYS A 340 -15.81 11.09 -4.83
N SER A 341 -15.60 11.91 -5.87
CA SER A 341 -14.64 13.01 -5.81
C SER A 341 -15.03 14.01 -4.72
N VAL A 342 -16.30 14.45 -4.69
CA VAL A 342 -16.80 15.39 -3.68
C VAL A 342 -16.77 14.76 -2.28
N LEU A 343 -17.32 13.54 -2.13
CA LEU A 343 -17.36 12.85 -0.85
C LEU A 343 -15.95 12.59 -0.29
N GLY A 344 -15.02 12.16 -1.15
CA GLY A 344 -13.62 11.92 -0.77
C GLY A 344 -12.94 13.18 -0.25
N MET A 345 -13.14 14.33 -0.91
CA MET A 345 -12.59 15.61 -0.46
C MET A 345 -13.24 16.10 0.84
N LEU A 346 -14.55 15.91 1.03
CA LEU A 346 -15.22 16.21 2.30
C LEU A 346 -14.65 15.36 3.44
N CYS A 347 -14.49 14.05 3.23
CA CYS A 347 -13.88 13.15 4.22
C CYS A 347 -12.43 13.52 4.51
N LEU A 348 -11.65 13.94 3.50
CA LEU A 348 -10.29 14.46 3.68
C LEU A 348 -10.29 15.68 4.62
N LEU A 349 -11.15 16.66 4.36
CA LEU A 349 -11.26 17.88 5.17
C LEU A 349 -11.68 17.55 6.61
N VAL A 350 -12.75 16.76 6.78
CA VAL A 350 -13.22 16.33 8.10
C VAL A 350 -12.11 15.61 8.86
N TYR A 351 -11.37 14.71 8.20
CA TYR A 351 -10.26 14.01 8.80
C TYR A 351 -9.18 14.98 9.27
N TYR A 352 -8.65 15.86 8.41
CA TYR A 352 -7.54 16.74 8.79
C TYR A 352 -7.93 17.89 9.74
N LEU A 353 -9.19 18.33 9.73
CA LEU A 353 -9.68 19.37 10.63
C LEU A 353 -9.97 18.82 12.03
N PHE A 354 -10.67 17.69 12.14
CA PHE A 354 -11.23 17.23 13.42
C PHE A 354 -10.58 15.94 13.97
N LEU A 355 -10.10 15.04 13.11
CA LEU A 355 -9.78 13.67 13.52
C LEU A 355 -8.29 13.32 13.40
N HIS A 356 -7.52 14.11 12.65
CA HIS A 356 -6.10 13.88 12.44
C HIS A 356 -5.38 14.12 13.77
N PRO A 357 -4.73 13.10 14.33
CA PRO A 357 -3.98 13.24 15.57
C PRO A 357 -2.77 14.15 15.31
N ARG A 358 -2.92 15.44 15.64
CA ARG A 358 -1.85 16.44 15.60
C ARG A 358 -0.86 16.09 16.72
N GLY A 359 0.35 15.69 16.35
CA GLY A 359 1.45 15.57 17.30
C GLY A 359 2.03 16.95 17.59
N LYS A 360 2.36 17.23 18.86
CA LYS A 360 3.34 18.29 19.15
C LYS A 360 4.67 17.77 18.60
N GLN A 361 5.23 18.46 17.61
CA GLN A 361 6.60 18.27 17.19
C GLN A 361 7.48 18.71 18.37
N ARG A 362 7.87 17.77 19.23
CA ARG A 362 9.06 17.95 20.08
C ARG A 362 10.20 17.44 19.23
N GLU A 363 10.89 18.36 18.55
CA GLU A 363 12.33 18.21 18.42
C GLU A 363 12.85 18.08 19.86
N ALA A 364 13.41 16.92 20.17
CA ALA A 364 14.25 16.79 21.34
C ALA A 364 15.67 16.96 20.82
N ASP A 365 16.34 17.99 21.35
CA ASP A 365 17.78 18.21 21.29
C ASP A 365 18.57 16.89 21.39
N GLU A 366 19.67 16.84 20.64
CA GLU A 366 20.85 16.08 21.07
C GLU A 366 21.10 16.39 22.56
N VAL A 367 20.97 15.43 23.48
CA VAL A 367 22.06 14.72 24.17
C VAL A 367 21.45 13.66 25.12
N ASP A 368 22.15 12.53 25.23
CA ASP A 368 22.12 11.50 26.29
C ASP A 368 20.97 10.49 26.39
N GLY A 369 21.28 9.28 25.88
CA GLY A 369 20.62 8.03 26.25
C GLY A 369 20.93 6.93 25.24
N LEU A 370 21.98 6.13 25.49
CA LEU A 370 22.33 4.89 24.78
C LEU A 370 21.24 3.82 24.98
N GLY A 371 20.04 4.04 24.44
CA GLY A 371 19.01 3.01 24.31
C GLY A 371 19.28 2.19 23.06
N LYS A 372 19.32 0.85 23.18
CA LYS A 372 19.49 -0.06 22.03
C LYS A 372 18.35 0.15 21.03
N GLU A 373 18.61 0.92 19.98
CA GLU A 373 17.65 1.09 18.89
C GLU A 373 17.51 -0.22 18.12
N THR A 374 16.28 -0.75 18.06
CA THR A 374 15.98 -1.94 17.26
C THR A 374 15.89 -1.58 15.77
N GLU A 375 16.51 -2.41 14.92
CA GLU A 375 16.82 -2.17 13.49
C GLU A 375 15.61 -1.81 12.62
N THR A 376 14.45 -2.43 12.83
CA THR A 376 13.21 -2.11 12.11
C THR A 376 12.74 -0.68 12.37
N THR A 377 13.08 -0.13 13.55
CA THR A 377 12.82 1.26 13.90
C THR A 377 13.73 2.23 13.14
N SER A 378 14.96 1.83 12.77
CA SER A 378 15.90 2.67 12.00
C SER A 378 15.38 2.92 10.58
N ARG A 379 14.99 1.86 9.85
CA ARG A 379 14.37 1.98 8.51
C ARG A 379 13.10 2.83 8.51
N ILE A 380 12.26 2.66 9.54
CA ILE A 380 11.01 3.41 9.69
C ILE A 380 11.26 4.87 10.13
N ARG A 381 12.34 5.15 10.88
CA ARG A 381 12.75 6.51 11.23
C ARG A 381 13.33 7.27 10.03
N LYS A 382 14.01 6.58 9.10
CA LYS A 382 14.42 7.15 7.79
C LYS A 382 13.23 7.66 6.96
N PHE A 383 12.00 7.18 7.22
CA PHE A 383 10.77 7.72 6.61
C PHE A 383 10.44 9.17 7.04
N LEU A 384 11.07 9.66 8.11
CA LEU A 384 10.80 10.97 8.72
C LEU A 384 12.02 11.88 8.81
N GLN A 385 13.24 11.39 8.52
CA GLN A 385 14.46 12.19 8.61
C GLN A 385 14.83 12.79 7.23
N PRO A 386 15.35 14.03 7.20
CA PRO A 386 15.45 14.88 6.01
C PRO A 386 16.24 14.30 4.82
#